data_AF-A0A6L7TID6-F1
#
_entry.id   AF-A0A6L7TID6-F1
#
_cell.length_a   1.000
_cell.length_b   1.000
_cell.length_c   1.000
_cell.angle_alpha   90.00
_cell.angle_beta   90.00
_cell.angle_gamma   90.00
#
_symmetry.space_group_name_H-M   'P 1'
#
loop_
_entity.id
_entity.type
_entity.pdbx_description
1 polymer ?
#
loop_
_entity_poly.entity_id
_entity_poly.type
_entity_poly.pdbx_seq_one_letter_code
_entity_poly.pdbx_strand_id
1 'polypeptide(L)'
;MGREAYRSLYGDLTKLKDDSVLKDPAAGPDDDDELFELLLAVSDWIDHYCNRHFYPRAETLLFDGSGGDRLLTPDLISVAELAESDASGRDFEKAWEAGAYRLLPYNAAPLRPWGHPYGAILSLLKGGAHAGRGDGFAAGQANFRVTGVWGYRLFAEASGAALAAPVAADDAAMTVSDSSQFHVGQTVLLGASGKDAAPAEQALVTAVDSHELKVSRGLNGSAATAHASGEAVGILRWPASVERAALIQAARIWTRAADFEPFYVDADVDTDVRLLLEPYRRTPS
;
A
#
# COMPACT_ATOMS: atom_id res chain seq x y z
N MET A 1 5.18 -20.82 13.36
CA MET A 1 3.92 -20.15 13.77
C MET A 1 3.31 -19.72 12.44
N GLY A 2 2.03 -19.97 12.14
CA GLY A 2 1.53 -19.72 10.78
C GLY A 2 1.80 -18.28 10.33
N ARG A 3 2.34 -18.09 9.12
CA ARG A 3 2.57 -16.77 8.53
C ARG A 3 1.25 -16.00 8.43
N GLU A 4 1.04 -15.06 9.34
CA GLU A 4 -0.10 -14.16 9.35
C GLU A 4 0.42 -12.73 9.26
N ALA A 5 0.06 -12.03 8.19
CA ALA A 5 0.39 -10.62 8.06
C ALA A 5 -0.87 -9.77 8.10
N TYR A 6 -0.78 -8.65 8.81
CA TYR A 6 -1.84 -7.63 8.86
C TYR A 6 -1.67 -6.55 7.78
N ARG A 7 -0.63 -6.65 6.96
CA ARG A 7 -0.30 -5.70 5.88
C ARG A 7 0.60 -6.30 4.80
N SER A 8 0.91 -5.51 3.79
CA SER A 8 1.84 -5.88 2.71
C SER A 8 3.31 -5.90 3.12
N LEU A 9 4.10 -6.75 2.46
CA LEU A 9 5.56 -6.82 2.56
C LEU A 9 6.23 -6.14 1.36
N TYR A 10 7.41 -5.58 1.58
CA TYR A 10 8.20 -4.90 0.55
C TYR A 10 9.22 -5.79 -0.17
N GLY A 11 9.25 -7.09 0.14
CA GLY A 11 10.03 -8.08 -0.57
C GLY A 11 9.32 -9.44 -0.53
N ASP A 12 9.70 -10.33 -1.44
CA ASP A 12 9.25 -11.72 -1.43
C ASP A 12 10.37 -12.66 -0.95
N LEU A 13 9.96 -13.78 -0.36
CA LEU A 13 10.87 -14.71 0.29
C LEU A 13 11.81 -15.38 -0.72
N THR A 14 11.32 -15.65 -1.93
CA THR A 14 12.13 -16.22 -3.02
C THR A 14 13.31 -15.31 -3.37
N LYS A 15 13.07 -14.01 -3.54
CA LYS A 15 14.13 -13.02 -3.81
C LYS A 15 15.08 -12.83 -2.64
N LEU A 16 14.59 -12.92 -1.41
CA LEU A 16 15.46 -12.82 -0.23
C LEU A 16 16.42 -14.01 -0.17
N LYS A 17 15.91 -15.22 -0.45
CA LYS A 17 16.67 -16.47 -0.46
C LYS A 17 17.54 -16.69 -1.69
N ASP A 18 17.46 -15.83 -2.70
CA ASP A 18 18.34 -15.91 -3.87
C ASP A 18 19.81 -15.77 -3.43
N ASP A 19 20.69 -16.61 -3.99
CA ASP A 19 22.14 -16.70 -3.67
C ASP A 19 22.85 -15.34 -3.82
N SER A 20 22.26 -14.43 -4.61
CA SER A 20 22.77 -13.07 -4.83
C SER A 20 22.53 -12.11 -3.66
N VAL A 21 21.58 -12.41 -2.78
CA VAL A 21 21.15 -11.57 -1.65
C VAL A 21 21.55 -12.20 -0.31
N LEU A 22 21.30 -13.50 -0.13
CA LEU A 22 21.74 -14.28 1.03
C LEU A 22 22.86 -15.22 0.59
N LYS A 23 24.10 -14.89 0.93
CA LYS A 23 25.27 -15.73 0.66
C LYS A 23 25.43 -16.84 1.71
N ASP A 24 24.33 -17.50 2.08
CA ASP A 24 24.29 -18.44 3.20
C ASP A 24 23.33 -19.63 2.95
N PRO A 25 23.84 -20.88 2.97
CA PRO A 25 23.03 -22.10 2.95
C PRO A 25 22.28 -22.40 4.26
N ALA A 26 22.38 -21.55 5.30
CA ALA A 26 21.69 -21.75 6.58
C ALA A 26 20.20 -21.38 6.58
N ALA A 27 19.67 -20.70 5.55
CA ALA A 27 18.24 -20.44 5.40
C ALA A 27 17.53 -21.64 4.75
N GLY A 28 17.47 -22.75 5.48
CA GLY A 28 16.76 -23.95 5.04
C GLY A 28 15.26 -23.68 4.85
N PRO A 29 14.50 -24.63 4.30
CA PRO A 29 13.04 -24.54 4.24
C PRO A 29 12.38 -24.44 5.63
N ASP A 30 13.15 -24.61 6.72
CA ASP A 30 12.66 -24.51 8.09
C ASP A 30 12.73 -23.07 8.65
N ASP A 31 13.54 -22.17 8.07
CA ASP A 31 13.69 -20.75 8.51
C ASP A 31 12.74 -19.79 7.78
N ASP A 32 11.82 -20.38 7.04
CA ASP A 32 10.90 -19.75 6.11
C ASP A 32 9.91 -18.83 6.86
N ASP A 33 9.51 -19.19 8.08
CA ASP A 33 8.60 -18.41 8.93
C ASP A 33 9.36 -17.21 9.53
N GLU A 34 10.56 -17.43 10.06
CA GLU A 34 11.39 -16.41 10.69
C GLU A 34 11.82 -15.32 9.71
N LEU A 35 12.19 -15.71 8.49
CA LEU A 35 12.54 -14.75 7.42
C LEU A 35 11.33 -13.94 6.95
N PHE A 36 10.14 -14.53 6.97
CA PHE A 36 8.90 -13.82 6.66
C PHE A 36 8.58 -12.76 7.72
N GLU A 37 8.69 -13.11 9.01
CA GLU A 37 8.53 -12.16 10.11
C GLU A 37 9.59 -11.06 10.08
N LEU A 38 10.84 -11.39 9.73
CA LEU A 38 11.89 -10.40 9.55
C LEU A 38 11.57 -9.43 8.40
N LEU A 39 11.07 -9.92 7.27
CA LEU A 39 10.61 -9.07 6.17
C LEU A 39 9.47 -8.16 6.62
N LEU A 40 8.54 -8.66 7.43
CA LEU A 40 7.44 -7.87 7.98
C LEU A 40 7.96 -6.75 8.88
N ALA A 41 8.91 -7.04 9.77
CA ALA A 41 9.53 -6.07 10.66
C ALA A 41 10.36 -5.03 9.89
N VAL A 42 11.11 -5.44 8.87
CA VAL A 42 11.90 -4.53 8.02
C VAL A 42 10.99 -3.63 7.18
N SER A 43 9.90 -4.16 6.64
CA SER A 43 8.89 -3.36 5.96
C SER A 43 8.30 -2.28 6.88
N ASP A 44 8.05 -2.63 8.14
CA ASP A 44 7.62 -1.67 9.17
C ASP A 44 8.65 -0.57 9.38
N TRP A 45 9.91 -0.99 9.57
CA TRP A 45 11.00 -0.07 9.79
C TRP A 45 11.19 0.89 8.62
N ILE A 46 11.02 0.43 7.37
CA ILE A 46 11.05 1.29 6.17
C ILE A 46 9.95 2.35 6.21
N ASP A 47 8.73 1.98 6.60
CA ASP A 47 7.61 2.93 6.70
C ASP A 47 7.90 4.04 7.72
N HIS A 48 8.42 3.65 8.89
CA HIS A 48 8.80 4.59 9.94
C HIS A 48 10.00 5.47 9.51
N TYR A 49 11.01 4.88 8.89
CA TYR A 49 12.19 5.59 8.39
C TYR A 49 11.82 6.64 7.33
N CYS A 50 10.92 6.28 6.40
CA CYS A 50 10.44 7.16 5.35
C CYS A 50 9.33 8.12 5.80
N ASN A 51 8.73 7.88 6.98
CA ASN A 51 7.52 8.55 7.47
C ASN A 51 6.38 8.52 6.43
N ARG A 52 6.14 7.33 5.86
CA ARG A 52 5.24 7.10 4.73
C ARG A 52 4.94 5.61 4.60
N HIS A 53 3.74 5.28 4.15
CA HIS A 53 3.40 3.92 3.72
C HIS A 53 3.51 3.79 2.20
N PHE A 54 4.19 2.75 1.72
CA PHE A 54 4.28 2.47 0.29
C PHE A 54 3.12 1.64 -0.23
N TYR A 55 2.53 0.80 0.62
CA TYR A 55 1.33 0.05 0.28
C TYR A 55 0.07 0.95 0.25
N PRO A 56 -0.87 0.66 -0.65
CA PRO A 56 -2.13 1.39 -0.74
C PRO A 56 -3.03 1.01 0.44
N ARG A 57 -3.68 2.00 1.06
CA ARG A 57 -4.61 1.84 2.17
C ARG A 57 -5.96 2.45 1.83
N ALA A 58 -7.02 1.67 1.97
CA ALA A 58 -8.38 2.18 1.83
C ALA A 58 -8.86 2.71 3.19
N GLU A 59 -8.88 4.04 3.34
CA GLU A 59 -9.17 4.70 4.62
C GLU A 59 -9.97 5.99 4.41
N THR A 60 -10.65 6.39 5.48
CA THR A 60 -11.32 7.69 5.57
C THR A 60 -10.56 8.57 6.55
N LEU A 61 -10.03 9.69 6.07
CA LEU A 61 -9.26 10.64 6.89
C LEU A 61 -10.03 11.95 7.05
N LEU A 62 -9.89 12.54 8.23
CA LEU A 62 -10.43 13.86 8.55
C LEU A 62 -9.33 14.91 8.44
N PHE A 63 -9.68 16.07 7.91
CA PHE A 63 -8.77 17.18 7.70
C PHE A 63 -9.35 18.48 8.25
N ASP A 64 -8.47 19.27 8.84
CA ASP A 64 -8.75 20.66 9.15
C ASP A 64 -8.81 21.48 7.86
N GLY A 65 -9.77 22.39 7.78
CA GLY A 65 -9.86 23.34 6.69
C GLY A 65 -8.72 24.35 6.75
N SER A 66 -8.06 24.57 5.61
CA SER A 66 -6.92 25.48 5.51
C SER A 66 -7.29 26.95 5.44
N GLY A 67 -8.56 27.28 5.20
CA GLY A 67 -9.02 28.64 4.89
C GLY A 67 -8.60 29.12 3.49
N GLY A 68 -8.02 28.26 2.66
CA GLY A 68 -7.51 28.57 1.33
C GLY A 68 -8.10 27.70 0.24
N ASP A 69 -7.47 27.73 -0.95
CA ASP A 69 -7.88 26.94 -2.11
C ASP A 69 -7.28 25.52 -2.11
N ARG A 70 -6.39 25.21 -1.18
CA ARG A 70 -5.69 23.93 -1.11
C ARG A 70 -5.85 23.25 0.25
N LEU A 71 -6.13 21.96 0.21
CA LEU A 71 -6.06 21.07 1.35
C LEU A 71 -4.79 20.22 1.21
N LEU A 72 -3.86 20.34 2.15
CA LEU A 72 -2.68 19.49 2.18
C LEU A 72 -3.08 18.09 2.64
N THR A 73 -2.61 17.08 1.94
CA THR A 73 -2.91 15.69 2.26
C THR A 73 -1.63 14.89 2.43
N PRO A 74 -1.66 13.80 3.22
CA PRO A 74 -0.64 12.77 3.14
C PRO A 74 -0.66 12.14 1.74
N ASP A 75 0.13 11.07 1.56
CA ASP A 75 0.23 10.40 0.27
C ASP A 75 -1.14 9.86 -0.17
N LEU A 76 -1.68 10.46 -1.23
CA LEU A 76 -3.00 10.17 -1.76
C LEU A 76 -2.88 9.57 -3.17
N ILE A 77 -3.57 8.47 -3.42
CA ILE A 77 -3.59 7.78 -4.72
C ILE A 77 -4.87 8.12 -5.47
N SER A 78 -6.02 8.08 -4.80
CA SER A 78 -7.32 8.42 -5.36
C SER A 78 -8.31 8.87 -4.28
N VAL A 79 -9.28 9.68 -4.68
CA VAL A 79 -10.40 10.11 -3.83
C VAL A 79 -11.64 9.38 -4.31
N ALA A 80 -12.29 8.65 -3.42
CA ALA A 80 -13.60 8.05 -3.64
C ALA A 80 -14.71 9.03 -3.26
N GLU A 81 -14.56 9.73 -2.13
CA GLU A 81 -15.50 10.74 -1.65
C GLU A 81 -14.73 11.88 -0.98
N LEU A 82 -15.12 13.12 -1.30
CA LEU A 82 -14.73 14.31 -0.55
C LEU A 82 -16.02 14.95 -0.03
N ALA A 83 -16.11 15.14 1.28
CA ALA A 83 -17.27 15.75 1.90
C ALA A 83 -16.85 16.83 2.91
N GLU A 84 -17.66 17.87 3.01
CA GLU A 84 -17.50 18.97 3.96
C GLU A 84 -18.55 18.84 5.07
N SER A 85 -18.13 19.11 6.31
CA SER A 85 -19.00 19.14 7.47
C SER A 85 -20.05 20.25 7.36
N ASP A 86 -21.22 20.01 7.93
CA ASP A 86 -22.15 21.07 8.29
C ASP A 86 -21.57 21.92 9.45
N ALA A 87 -22.22 23.05 9.75
CA ALA A 87 -21.75 24.00 10.76
C ALA A 87 -21.64 23.42 12.19
N SER A 88 -22.05 22.15 12.41
CA SER A 88 -22.00 21.47 13.69
C SER A 88 -20.78 20.57 13.89
N GLY A 89 -19.91 20.43 12.86
CA GLY A 89 -18.64 19.71 12.93
C GLY A 89 -18.74 18.19 13.02
N ARG A 90 -19.93 17.61 12.79
CA ARG A 90 -20.19 16.17 13.01
C ARG A 90 -20.83 15.45 11.83
N ASP A 91 -21.53 16.16 10.95
CA ASP A 91 -22.24 15.57 9.82
C ASP A 91 -21.64 16.03 8.49
N PHE A 92 -21.06 15.09 7.72
CA PHE A 92 -20.41 15.35 6.43
C PHE A 92 -21.39 15.24 5.26
N GLU A 93 -22.41 16.09 5.26
CA GLU A 93 -23.53 16.02 4.30
C GLU A 93 -23.22 16.68 2.94
N LYS A 94 -22.23 17.58 2.89
CA LYS A 94 -21.90 18.33 1.68
C LYS A 94 -20.87 17.57 0.84
N ALA A 95 -21.34 16.66 0.00
CA ALA A 95 -20.48 15.97 -0.97
C ALA A 95 -19.93 16.94 -2.04
N TRP A 96 -18.64 16.82 -2.33
CA TRP A 96 -17.95 17.49 -3.42
C TRP A 96 -17.88 16.57 -4.62
N GLU A 97 -18.34 17.05 -5.77
CA GLU A 97 -18.25 16.30 -7.02
C GLU A 97 -16.81 16.33 -7.58
N ALA A 98 -16.43 15.32 -8.37
CA ALA A 98 -15.09 15.23 -8.97
C ALA A 98 -14.71 16.43 -9.86
N GLY A 99 -15.69 17.22 -10.33
CA GLY A 99 -15.47 18.46 -11.08
C GLY A 99 -15.14 19.67 -10.20
N ALA A 100 -15.44 19.61 -8.91
CA ALA A 100 -15.24 20.69 -7.94
C ALA A 100 -13.78 20.80 -7.45
N TYR A 101 -12.95 19.80 -7.71
CA TYR A 101 -11.57 19.76 -7.25
C TYR A 101 -10.61 19.12 -8.26
N ARG A 102 -9.31 19.32 -8.01
CA ARG A 102 -8.21 18.66 -8.72
C ARG A 102 -7.19 18.13 -7.73
N LEU A 103 -6.60 16.98 -8.04
CA LEU A 103 -5.51 16.42 -7.26
C LEU A 103 -4.17 16.98 -7.77
N LEU A 104 -3.30 17.36 -6.84
CA LEU A 104 -1.98 17.92 -7.12
C LEU A 104 -0.87 17.01 -6.56
N PRO A 105 0.29 16.96 -7.21
CA PRO A 105 0.60 17.63 -8.49
C PRO A 105 -0.03 16.90 -9.69
N TYR A 106 -0.24 17.62 -10.80
CA TYR A 106 -0.92 17.09 -11.99
C TYR A 106 -0.19 15.91 -12.68
N ASN A 107 1.13 15.81 -12.48
CA ASN A 107 1.98 14.78 -13.08
C ASN A 107 2.22 13.58 -12.15
N ALA A 108 1.48 13.44 -11.04
CA ALA A 108 1.70 12.39 -10.04
C ALA A 108 1.57 10.97 -10.59
N ALA A 109 0.50 10.70 -11.33
CA ALA A 109 0.24 9.41 -11.98
C ALA A 109 0.50 8.18 -11.08
N PRO A 110 -0.13 8.08 -9.88
CA PRO A 110 0.18 7.05 -8.87
C PRO A 110 -0.14 5.60 -9.28
N LEU A 111 -0.77 5.41 -10.45
CA LEU A 111 -1.05 4.10 -11.06
C LEU A 111 0.02 3.65 -12.07
N ARG A 112 1.17 4.34 -12.11
CA ARG A 112 2.28 4.07 -13.02
C ARG A 112 3.52 3.62 -12.24
N PRO A 113 4.43 2.84 -12.87
CA PRO A 113 5.63 2.35 -12.18
C PRO A 113 6.62 3.46 -11.81
N TRP A 114 6.59 4.60 -12.49
CA TRP A 114 7.37 5.82 -12.15
C TRP A 114 6.53 6.88 -11.43
N GLY A 115 5.28 6.56 -11.09
CA GLY A 115 4.36 7.47 -10.43
C GLY A 115 4.73 7.75 -8.98
N HIS A 116 4.14 8.81 -8.45
CA HIS A 116 4.24 9.21 -7.07
C HIS A 116 2.85 9.71 -6.60
N PRO A 117 2.63 9.90 -5.29
CA PRO A 117 1.31 10.24 -4.80
C PRO A 117 0.94 11.70 -5.06
N TYR A 118 -0.35 12.00 -4.97
CA TYR A 118 -0.85 13.34 -4.77
C TYR A 118 -0.55 13.79 -3.33
N GLY A 119 -0.27 15.08 -3.15
CA GLY A 119 0.02 15.68 -1.84
C GLY A 119 -0.88 16.85 -1.49
N ALA A 120 -1.81 17.23 -2.36
CA ALA A 120 -2.82 18.22 -2.06
C ALA A 120 -4.06 18.06 -2.95
N ILE A 121 -5.19 18.55 -2.44
CA ILE A 121 -6.43 18.73 -3.19
C ILE A 121 -6.61 20.24 -3.41
N LEU A 122 -6.79 20.66 -4.67
CA LEU A 122 -7.07 22.03 -5.07
C LEU A 122 -8.57 22.18 -5.32
N SER A 123 -9.19 23.16 -4.69
CA SER A 123 -10.56 23.57 -4.98
C SER A 123 -10.60 24.29 -6.33
N LEU A 124 -11.50 23.86 -7.21
CA LEU A 124 -11.87 24.59 -8.43
C LEU A 124 -13.13 25.45 -8.22
N LEU A 125 -13.68 25.45 -7.01
CA LEU A 125 -14.81 26.30 -6.65
C LEU A 125 -14.32 27.74 -6.54
N LYS A 126 -14.36 28.45 -7.66
CA LYS A 126 -14.10 29.88 -7.72
C LYS A 126 -15.16 30.54 -8.59
N GLY A 127 -16.11 31.23 -7.96
CA GLY A 127 -17.13 32.02 -8.66
C GLY A 127 -18.22 31.23 -9.40
N GLY A 128 -19.47 31.52 -9.04
CA GLY A 128 -20.64 31.41 -9.92
C GLY A 128 -21.30 30.03 -10.10
N ALA A 129 -20.55 28.93 -10.12
CA ALA A 129 -21.15 27.61 -10.40
C ALA A 129 -21.65 26.87 -9.14
N HIS A 130 -21.23 27.27 -7.94
CA HIS A 130 -21.56 26.61 -6.67
C HIS A 130 -22.01 27.64 -5.63
N ALA A 131 -23.02 28.43 -5.99
CA ALA A 131 -23.58 29.46 -5.13
C ALA A 131 -23.94 28.89 -3.74
N GLY A 132 -23.24 29.34 -2.70
CA GLY A 132 -23.44 28.92 -1.31
C GLY A 132 -22.32 28.06 -0.70
N ARG A 133 -21.33 27.60 -1.48
CA ARG A 133 -20.09 26.99 -0.97
C ARG A 133 -18.99 28.04 -0.96
N GLY A 134 -18.21 28.13 0.12
CA GLY A 134 -17.08 29.07 0.20
C GLY A 134 -16.09 28.83 -0.95
N ASP A 135 -15.34 29.85 -1.36
CA ASP A 135 -14.33 29.77 -2.43
C ASP A 135 -13.10 28.96 -1.99
N GLY A 136 -13.26 27.70 -1.60
CA GLY A 136 -12.17 26.84 -1.12
C GLY A 136 -12.52 25.99 0.10
N PHE A 137 -11.47 25.61 0.83
CA PHE A 137 -11.54 24.81 2.04
C PHE A 137 -11.75 25.71 3.26
N ALA A 138 -13.01 25.92 3.66
CA ALA A 138 -13.36 26.76 4.80
C ALA A 138 -12.60 26.35 6.08
N ALA A 139 -11.97 27.33 6.74
CA ALA A 139 -11.18 27.09 7.94
C ALA A 139 -12.02 26.47 9.07
N GLY A 140 -11.43 25.52 9.79
CA GLY A 140 -12.07 24.87 10.93
C GLY A 140 -11.56 23.44 11.15
N GLN A 141 -11.75 22.94 12.36
CA GLN A 141 -11.25 21.62 12.75
C GLN A 141 -12.10 20.51 12.15
N ALA A 142 -11.45 19.48 11.58
CA ALA A 142 -12.11 18.31 11.01
C ALA A 142 -13.24 18.64 10.01
N ASN A 143 -13.14 19.78 9.31
CA ASN A 143 -14.17 20.26 8.40
C ASN A 143 -14.31 19.41 7.14
N PHE A 144 -13.29 18.62 6.78
CA PHE A 144 -13.28 17.85 5.55
C PHE A 144 -13.04 16.37 5.83
N ARG A 145 -13.82 15.52 5.18
CA ARG A 145 -13.66 14.07 5.17
C ARG A 145 -13.26 13.63 3.77
N VAL A 146 -12.18 12.88 3.68
CA VAL A 146 -11.73 12.28 2.42
C VAL A 146 -11.71 10.77 2.59
N THR A 147 -12.60 10.10 1.88
CA THR A 147 -12.58 8.64 1.70
C THR A 147 -11.80 8.35 0.43
N GLY A 148 -10.79 7.50 0.50
CA GLY A 148 -9.96 7.24 -0.67
C GLY A 148 -8.91 6.17 -0.45
N VAL A 149 -8.00 6.08 -1.42
CA VAL A 149 -6.83 5.21 -1.35
C VAL A 149 -5.60 6.07 -1.07
N TRP A 150 -4.90 5.75 0.01
CA TRP A 150 -3.72 6.45 0.52
C TRP A 150 -2.48 5.59 0.37
N GLY A 151 -1.29 6.18 0.37
CA GLY A 151 -0.02 5.48 0.20
C GLY A 151 0.77 5.99 -1.00
N TYR A 152 1.99 5.48 -1.20
CA TYR A 152 2.89 6.03 -2.21
C TYR A 152 2.40 5.80 -3.65
N ARG A 153 1.96 4.57 -3.97
CA ARG A 153 1.45 4.22 -5.31
C ARG A 153 0.62 2.94 -5.29
N LEU A 154 -0.26 2.79 -6.27
CA LEU A 154 -1.01 1.55 -6.57
C LEU A 154 -0.64 1.11 -7.99
N PHE A 155 0.54 0.52 -8.14
CA PHE A 155 0.99 -0.02 -9.42
C PHE A 155 0.91 -1.55 -9.39
N ALA A 156 0.04 -2.08 -10.25
CA ALA A 156 -0.17 -3.52 -10.42
C ALA A 156 0.48 -3.98 -11.73
N GLU A 157 1.27 -5.05 -11.63
CA GLU A 157 1.74 -5.81 -12.78
C GLU A 157 0.79 -6.98 -13.03
N ALA A 158 0.51 -7.31 -14.29
CA ALA A 158 -0.27 -8.49 -14.61
C ALA A 158 0.54 -9.75 -14.29
N SER A 159 0.00 -10.67 -13.49
CA SER A 159 0.68 -11.95 -13.20
C SER A 159 0.70 -12.89 -14.42
N GLY A 160 -0.22 -12.69 -15.37
CA GLY A 160 -0.49 -13.65 -16.45
C GLY A 160 -1.40 -14.81 -16.01
N ALA A 161 -1.72 -14.92 -14.72
CA ALA A 161 -2.63 -15.91 -14.16
C ALA A 161 -4.02 -15.31 -13.85
N ALA A 162 -5.01 -16.19 -13.73
CA ALA A 162 -6.37 -15.88 -13.31
C ALA A 162 -6.84 -16.86 -12.23
N LEU A 163 -7.91 -16.50 -11.52
CA LEU A 163 -8.59 -17.43 -10.61
C LEU A 163 -9.14 -18.62 -11.40
N ALA A 164 -8.72 -19.83 -11.06
CA ALA A 164 -9.19 -21.07 -11.70
C ALA A 164 -10.54 -21.55 -11.11
N ALA A 165 -10.87 -21.08 -9.91
CA ALA A 165 -12.13 -21.35 -9.21
C ALA A 165 -12.65 -20.05 -8.57
N PRO A 166 -13.96 -19.91 -8.34
CA PRO A 166 -14.47 -18.79 -7.55
C PRO A 166 -13.91 -18.81 -6.12
N VAL A 167 -13.78 -17.64 -5.51
CA VAL A 167 -13.29 -17.45 -4.14
C VAL A 167 -14.38 -16.76 -3.34
N ALA A 168 -14.85 -17.35 -2.25
CA ALA A 168 -15.81 -16.77 -1.30
C ALA A 168 -15.14 -15.77 -0.37
N ALA A 169 -15.88 -14.90 0.31
CA ALA A 169 -15.31 -13.83 1.15
C ALA A 169 -14.51 -14.33 2.37
N ASP A 170 -14.76 -15.55 2.83
CA ASP A 170 -14.14 -16.22 3.97
C ASP A 170 -13.05 -17.23 3.59
N ASP A 171 -12.84 -17.47 2.29
CA ASP A 171 -11.79 -18.37 1.82
C ASP A 171 -10.39 -17.80 2.14
N ALA A 172 -9.53 -18.63 2.74
CA ALA A 172 -8.12 -18.33 3.02
C ALA A 172 -7.16 -18.93 1.96
N ALA A 173 -7.69 -19.52 0.90
CA ALA A 173 -6.95 -20.09 -0.20
C ALA A 173 -7.61 -19.72 -1.53
N MET A 174 -6.80 -19.63 -2.58
CA MET A 174 -7.25 -19.29 -3.92
C MET A 174 -6.62 -20.23 -4.94
N THR A 175 -7.45 -20.88 -5.74
CA THR A 175 -6.95 -21.69 -6.86
C THR A 175 -6.67 -20.80 -8.05
N VAL A 176 -5.46 -20.87 -8.60
CA VAL A 176 -5.00 -20.06 -9.74
C VAL A 176 -4.64 -20.92 -10.94
N SER A 177 -4.74 -20.35 -12.14
CA SER A 177 -4.42 -21.06 -13.39
C SER A 177 -2.95 -21.46 -13.50
N ASP A 178 -2.05 -20.70 -12.87
CA ASP A 178 -0.61 -20.98 -12.82
C ASP A 178 -0.02 -20.42 -11.52
N SER A 179 0.33 -21.30 -10.57
CA SER A 179 0.92 -20.88 -9.30
C SER A 179 2.41 -20.54 -9.38
N SER A 180 3.09 -20.85 -10.49
CA SER A 180 4.52 -20.53 -10.68
C SER A 180 4.80 -19.03 -10.84
N GLN A 181 3.76 -18.24 -11.12
CA GLN A 181 3.86 -16.77 -11.24
C GLN A 181 3.90 -16.05 -9.89
N PHE A 182 3.72 -16.77 -8.78
CA PHE A 182 3.57 -16.20 -7.45
C PHE A 182 4.64 -16.69 -6.50
N HIS A 183 5.00 -15.82 -5.56
CA HIS A 183 5.94 -16.12 -4.49
C HIS A 183 5.39 -15.69 -3.13
N VAL A 184 5.82 -16.40 -2.09
CA VAL A 184 5.49 -16.04 -0.70
C VAL A 184 5.99 -14.63 -0.38
N GLY A 185 5.13 -13.83 0.23
CA GLY A 185 5.37 -12.43 0.58
C GLY A 185 4.93 -11.42 -0.49
N GLN A 186 4.47 -11.88 -1.66
CA GLN A 186 3.87 -10.99 -2.64
C GLN A 186 2.44 -10.60 -2.22
N THR A 187 2.10 -9.31 -2.38
CA THR A 187 0.71 -8.87 -2.30
C THR A 187 0.10 -8.94 -3.70
N VAL A 188 -0.98 -9.70 -3.83
CA VAL A 188 -1.79 -9.80 -5.04
C VAL A 188 -3.03 -8.91 -4.93
N LEU A 189 -3.53 -8.50 -6.09
CA LEU A 189 -4.72 -7.67 -6.24
C LEU A 189 -5.80 -8.44 -6.97
N LEU A 190 -7.01 -8.42 -6.42
CA LEU A 190 -8.23 -8.95 -7.01
C LEU A 190 -9.24 -7.81 -7.17
N GLY A 191 -10.08 -7.87 -8.18
CA GLY A 191 -11.01 -6.79 -8.53
C GLY A 191 -10.36 -5.71 -9.38
N ALA A 192 -11.19 -5.03 -10.17
CA ALA A 192 -10.73 -4.02 -11.12
C ALA A 192 -9.90 -2.91 -10.45
N SER A 193 -8.63 -2.77 -10.86
CA SER A 193 -7.78 -1.61 -10.57
C SER A 193 -7.89 -0.58 -11.70
N GLY A 194 -9.04 0.11 -11.75
CA GLY A 194 -9.25 1.28 -12.62
C GLY A 194 -9.06 2.59 -11.85
N LYS A 195 -8.86 3.71 -12.56
CA LYS A 195 -8.74 5.06 -11.97
C LYS A 195 -9.97 5.46 -11.12
N ASP A 196 -11.12 4.84 -11.38
CA ASP A 196 -12.43 5.16 -10.79
C ASP A 196 -13.08 3.95 -10.09
N ALA A 197 -12.35 2.85 -9.91
CA ALA A 197 -12.87 1.64 -9.26
C ALA A 197 -12.65 1.68 -7.74
N ALA A 198 -13.51 0.96 -6.99
CA ALA A 198 -13.29 0.64 -5.58
C ALA A 198 -11.86 0.09 -5.36
N PRO A 199 -11.26 0.25 -4.17
CA PRO A 199 -9.94 -0.32 -3.92
C PRO A 199 -9.98 -1.82 -4.24
N ALA A 200 -9.09 -2.25 -5.13
CA ALA A 200 -8.88 -3.67 -5.39
C ALA A 200 -8.64 -4.38 -4.05
N GLU A 201 -9.20 -5.57 -3.89
CA GLU A 201 -8.91 -6.40 -2.73
C GLU A 201 -7.42 -6.74 -2.72
N GLN A 202 -6.78 -6.56 -1.57
CA GLN A 202 -5.38 -6.88 -1.37
C GLN A 202 -5.26 -8.16 -0.56
N ALA A 203 -4.52 -9.13 -1.09
CA ALA A 203 -4.24 -10.39 -0.42
C ALA A 203 -2.74 -10.68 -0.42
N LEU A 204 -2.16 -11.05 0.72
CA LEU A 204 -0.75 -11.44 0.82
C LEU A 204 -0.62 -12.94 0.68
N VAL A 205 0.26 -13.40 -0.20
CA VAL A 205 0.59 -14.82 -0.39
C VAL A 205 1.47 -15.29 0.78
N THR A 206 0.97 -16.25 1.56
CA THR A 206 1.65 -16.81 2.73
C THR A 206 2.22 -18.21 2.45
N ALA A 207 1.64 -18.94 1.49
CA ALA A 207 2.20 -20.16 0.94
C ALA A 207 1.78 -20.34 -0.53
N VAL A 208 2.60 -21.06 -1.29
CA VAL A 208 2.31 -21.45 -2.67
C VAL A 208 2.39 -22.96 -2.76
N ASP A 209 1.25 -23.59 -3.03
CA ASP A 209 1.13 -25.02 -3.28
C ASP A 209 0.83 -25.26 -4.77
N SER A 210 0.70 -26.52 -5.19
CA SER A 210 0.39 -26.85 -6.58
C SER A 210 -1.00 -26.31 -6.96
N HIS A 211 -1.03 -25.28 -7.82
CA HIS A 211 -2.22 -24.54 -8.27
C HIS A 211 -3.01 -23.78 -7.21
N GLU A 212 -2.54 -23.69 -5.97
CA GLU A 212 -3.23 -23.00 -4.88
C GLU A 212 -2.31 -22.01 -4.16
N LEU A 213 -2.84 -20.82 -3.89
CA LEU A 213 -2.19 -19.82 -3.06
C LEU A 213 -2.90 -19.78 -1.71
N LYS A 214 -2.17 -19.97 -0.61
CA LYS A 214 -2.68 -19.61 0.72
C LYS A 214 -2.44 -18.12 0.94
N VAL A 215 -3.46 -17.42 1.41
CA VAL A 215 -3.46 -15.96 1.46
C VAL A 215 -4.04 -15.40 2.75
N SER A 216 -3.48 -14.28 3.21
CA SER A 216 -4.13 -13.37 4.15
C SER A 216 -4.85 -12.28 3.35
N ARG A 217 -6.18 -12.19 3.45
CA ARG A 217 -7.03 -11.34 2.60
C ARG A 217 -7.54 -10.10 3.31
N GLY A 218 -8.08 -9.15 2.56
CA GLY A 218 -8.64 -7.92 3.12
C GLY A 218 -7.58 -7.03 3.79
N LEU A 219 -6.39 -6.98 3.22
CA LEU A 219 -5.29 -6.22 3.81
C LEU A 219 -5.44 -4.72 3.56
N ASN A 220 -4.79 -3.93 4.41
CA ASN A 220 -4.63 -2.48 4.24
C ASN A 220 -5.98 -1.74 4.07
N GLY A 221 -7.00 -2.16 4.81
CA GLY A 221 -8.35 -1.57 4.75
C GLY A 221 -9.19 -2.00 3.54
N SER A 222 -8.67 -2.86 2.64
CA SER A 222 -9.51 -3.52 1.65
C SER A 222 -10.41 -4.57 2.31
N ALA A 223 -11.55 -4.88 1.69
CA ALA A 223 -12.47 -5.90 2.20
C ALA A 223 -12.27 -7.21 1.44
N ALA A 224 -12.26 -8.35 2.15
CA ALA A 224 -12.35 -9.65 1.51
C ALA A 224 -13.75 -9.82 0.91
N THR A 225 -13.82 -10.05 -0.41
CA THR A 225 -15.07 -10.15 -1.16
C THR A 225 -15.12 -11.43 -2.00
N ALA A 226 -16.30 -11.75 -2.54
CA ALA A 226 -16.42 -12.88 -3.44
C ALA A 226 -15.91 -12.53 -4.84
N HIS A 227 -15.03 -13.38 -5.40
CA HIS A 227 -14.47 -13.23 -6.74
C HIS A 227 -14.89 -14.39 -7.64
N ALA A 228 -15.09 -14.08 -8.92
CA ALA A 228 -15.52 -15.07 -9.91
C ALA A 228 -14.31 -15.81 -10.51
N SER A 229 -14.53 -17.04 -10.97
CA SER A 229 -13.54 -17.75 -11.79
C SER A 229 -13.24 -16.95 -13.07
N GLY A 230 -11.98 -16.98 -13.51
CA GLY A 230 -11.48 -16.28 -14.69
C GLY A 230 -11.09 -14.82 -14.43
N GLU A 231 -11.27 -14.33 -13.21
CA GLU A 231 -10.80 -13.00 -12.81
C GLU A 231 -9.26 -12.93 -12.81
N ALA A 232 -8.70 -11.90 -13.44
CA ALA A 232 -7.26 -11.72 -13.53
C ALA A 232 -6.67 -11.37 -12.17
N VAL A 233 -5.51 -11.95 -11.85
CA VAL A 233 -4.78 -11.66 -10.61
C VAL A 233 -3.63 -10.70 -10.91
N GLY A 234 -3.63 -9.53 -10.27
CA GLY A 234 -2.52 -8.58 -10.36
C GLY A 234 -1.50 -8.79 -9.24
N ILE A 235 -0.25 -8.35 -9.44
CA ILE A 235 0.77 -8.31 -8.39
C ILE A 235 1.11 -6.86 -8.10
N LEU A 236 0.98 -6.46 -6.84
CA LEU A 236 1.30 -5.11 -6.39
C LEU A 236 2.82 -4.92 -6.33
N ARG A 237 3.33 -3.82 -6.90
CA ARG A 237 4.76 -3.57 -7.06
C ARG A 237 5.22 -2.27 -6.39
N TRP A 238 6.29 -2.39 -5.61
CA TRP A 238 6.95 -1.31 -4.88
C TRP A 238 8.01 -0.63 -5.74
N PRO A 239 8.38 0.64 -5.46
CA PRO A 239 9.55 1.23 -6.08
C PRO A 239 10.75 0.29 -5.90
N ALA A 240 11.50 0.04 -6.97
CA ALA A 240 12.57 -0.97 -6.95
C ALA A 240 13.62 -0.69 -5.86
N SER A 241 13.86 0.58 -5.55
CA SER A 241 14.70 1.06 -4.45
C SER A 241 14.20 0.62 -3.07
N VAL A 242 12.88 0.71 -2.84
CA VAL A 242 12.23 0.31 -1.58
C VAL A 242 12.29 -1.20 -1.41
N GLU A 243 11.98 -1.95 -2.48
CA GLU A 243 12.08 -3.40 -2.47
C GLU A 243 13.52 -3.87 -2.23
N ARG A 244 14.49 -3.27 -2.94
CA ARG A 244 15.91 -3.57 -2.76
C ARG A 244 16.40 -3.24 -1.34
N ALA A 245 15.97 -2.11 -0.79
CA ALA A 245 16.30 -1.71 0.57
C ALA A 245 15.77 -2.72 1.61
N ALA A 246 14.54 -3.20 1.44
CA ALA A 246 13.95 -4.22 2.31
C ALA A 246 14.76 -5.52 2.29
N LEU A 247 15.10 -6.00 1.10
CA LEU A 247 15.87 -7.24 0.92
C LEU A 247 17.29 -7.12 1.51
N ILE A 248 18.00 -6.00 1.25
CA ILE A 248 19.35 -5.79 1.80
C ILE A 248 19.32 -5.72 3.32
N GLN A 249 18.38 -4.96 3.90
CA GLN A 249 18.31 -4.80 5.35
C GLN A 249 17.91 -6.12 6.03
N ALA A 250 16.95 -6.87 5.48
CA ALA A 250 16.59 -8.18 5.99
C ALA A 250 17.78 -9.16 5.95
N ALA A 251 18.46 -9.28 4.80
CA ALA A 251 19.62 -10.15 4.65
C ALA A 251 20.75 -9.80 5.62
N ARG A 252 20.98 -8.50 5.85
CA ARG A 252 22.00 -8.00 6.78
C ARG A 252 21.67 -8.31 8.24
N ILE A 253 20.42 -8.15 8.65
CA ILE A 253 19.98 -8.49 10.01
C ILE A 253 20.13 -10.01 10.23
N TRP A 254 19.65 -10.81 9.28
CA TRP A 254 19.75 -12.27 9.33
C TRP A 254 21.19 -12.76 9.49
N THR A 255 22.10 -12.32 8.62
CA THR A 255 23.49 -12.77 8.62
C THR A 255 24.33 -12.27 9.80
N ARG A 256 23.93 -11.18 10.48
CA ARG A 256 24.63 -10.66 11.66
C ARG A 256 24.17 -11.31 12.96
N ALA A 257 22.96 -11.87 12.98
CA ALA A 257 22.36 -12.46 14.16
C ALA A 257 22.81 -13.92 14.33
N ALA A 258 23.98 -14.14 14.94
CA ALA A 258 24.28 -15.47 15.48
C ALA A 258 23.34 -15.83 16.66
N ASP A 259 22.73 -14.84 17.31
CA ASP A 259 21.71 -14.94 18.36
C ASP A 259 20.63 -13.87 18.07
N PHE A 260 19.53 -14.25 17.43
CA PHE A 260 18.46 -13.32 17.04
C PHE A 260 17.60 -12.91 18.24
N GLU A 261 17.63 -11.63 18.59
CA GLU A 261 16.66 -10.97 19.47
C GLU A 261 15.93 -9.88 18.67
N PRO A 262 14.60 -10.01 18.42
CA PRO A 262 13.85 -9.26 17.38
C PRO A 262 13.70 -7.73 17.59
N PHE A 263 14.40 -7.12 18.53
CA PHE A 263 14.13 -5.77 19.02
C PHE A 263 15.19 -4.71 18.71
N TYR A 264 16.29 -5.04 18.04
CA TYR A 264 17.36 -4.07 17.69
C TYR A 264 17.51 -3.85 16.18
N VAL A 265 16.47 -3.31 15.54
CA VAL A 265 16.52 -2.91 14.10
C VAL A 265 17.14 -1.51 13.91
N ASP A 266 17.29 -0.71 14.98
CA ASP A 266 17.47 0.75 14.88
C ASP A 266 18.93 1.27 14.92
N ALA A 267 19.94 0.45 15.25
CA ALA A 267 21.23 1.02 15.66
C ALA A 267 22.22 1.36 14.52
N ASP A 268 22.07 0.80 13.32
CA ASP A 268 23.02 1.06 12.22
C ASP A 268 22.37 0.79 10.86
N VAL A 269 21.71 1.78 10.26
CA VAL A 269 21.13 1.65 8.92
C VAL A 269 22.25 1.68 7.88
N ASP A 270 22.30 0.67 7.02
CA ASP A 270 23.31 0.58 5.98
C ASP A 270 23.30 1.82 5.06
N THR A 271 24.48 2.27 4.63
CA THR A 271 24.59 3.48 3.79
C THR A 271 23.85 3.30 2.47
N ASP A 272 23.90 2.11 1.88
CA ASP A 272 23.21 1.84 0.61
C ASP A 272 21.70 1.84 0.82
N VAL A 273 21.22 1.24 1.92
CA VAL A 273 19.80 1.29 2.31
C VAL A 273 19.34 2.73 2.50
N ARG A 274 20.15 3.57 3.16
CA ARG A 274 19.85 5.00 3.33
C ARG A 274 19.76 5.73 1.99
N LEU A 275 20.73 5.54 1.09
CA LEU A 275 20.76 6.17 -0.23
C LEU A 275 19.56 5.77 -1.09
N LEU A 276 19.13 4.51 -1.00
CA LEU A 276 17.94 4.01 -1.71
C LEU A 276 16.64 4.63 -1.20
N LEU A 277 16.54 4.88 0.12
CA LEU A 277 15.32 5.36 0.77
C LEU A 277 15.23 6.88 0.90
N GLU A 278 16.36 7.60 0.90
CA GLU A 278 16.43 9.05 1.08
C GLU A 278 15.51 9.85 0.14
N PRO A 279 15.38 9.52 -1.17
CA PRO A 279 14.45 10.22 -2.05
C PRO A 279 12.97 10.10 -1.65
N TYR A 280 12.62 9.10 -0.84
CA TYR A 280 11.24 8.82 -0.43
C TYR A 280 10.93 9.35 0.97
N ARG A 281 11.95 9.80 1.70
CA ARG A 281 11.81 10.25 3.08
C ARG A 281 11.02 11.56 3.16
N ARG A 282 9.98 11.57 3.98
CA ARG A 282 9.25 12.79 4.36
C ARG A 282 9.76 13.29 5.70
N THR A 283 10.11 14.57 5.76
CA THR A 283 10.31 15.24 7.04
C THR A 283 8.97 15.33 7.77
N PRO A 284 8.93 15.12 9.09
CA PRO A 284 7.73 15.40 9.87
C PRO A 284 7.31 16.85 9.62
N SER A 285 6.08 17.05 9.15
CA SER A 285 5.47 18.36 8.91
C SER A 285 4.83 18.90 10.18
#